data_AF-A0AAE0IYS2-F1
#
_entry.id   AF-A0AAE0IYS2-F1
#
_cell.length_a   1.000
_cell.length_b   1.000
_cell.length_c   1.000
_cell.angle_alpha   90.00
_cell.angle_beta   90.00
_cell.angle_gamma   90.00
#
_symmetry.space_group_name_H-M   'P 1'
#
loop_
_entity.id
_entity.type
_entity.pdbx_description
1 polymer ?
#
loop_
_entity_poly.entity_id
_entity_poly.type
_entity_poly.pdbx_seq_one_letter_code
_entity_poly.pdbx_strand_id
1 'polypeptide(L)'
;MRAAALLSALVAAVNGAVIWDGRFNDFTSAADLNKWSWGNQVGPYQYYIHGSGTVNKYIELSSAYKNPNDTVSKQGAKFTLDSTAFWNGQNMRRIELIPQTKAAIASGKTFYHFSIMRKDTNAPSVNREHQICFFESHFTELKYGWISGEQGTSNPNLQWMTGGKSQWKTEWKPNVWHNVAYEINFSGNTVGFWHSEGGDPLTQVVKPVSASTSSNGQDWHLGVLELPRSGYSDTNEDFYFSGVYIETGTITTAIGGPAA
;
A
#
# COMPACT_ATOMS: atom_id res chain seq x y z
N MET A 1 -37.17 -42.69 25.25
CA MET A 1 -35.90 -42.04 24.87
C MET A 1 -36.24 -40.81 24.05
N ARG A 2 -35.97 -39.60 24.57
CA ARG A 2 -36.27 -38.34 23.87
C ARG A 2 -35.08 -37.98 22.99
N ALA A 3 -35.28 -37.95 21.67
CA ALA A 3 -34.27 -37.52 20.71
C ALA A 3 -34.08 -36.01 20.82
N ALA A 4 -32.86 -35.58 21.17
CA ALA A 4 -32.47 -34.19 21.15
C ALA A 4 -32.06 -33.84 19.70
N ALA A 5 -32.80 -32.91 19.07
CA ALA A 5 -32.42 -32.34 17.80
C ALA A 5 -31.29 -31.32 18.02
N LEU A 6 -30.09 -31.62 17.54
CA LEU A 6 -29.01 -30.63 17.44
C LEU A 6 -29.30 -29.72 16.24
N LEU A 7 -29.57 -28.45 16.52
CA LEU A 7 -29.69 -27.40 15.52
C LEU A 7 -28.28 -26.89 15.20
N SER A 8 -27.69 -27.36 14.10
CA SER A 8 -26.44 -26.82 13.57
C SER A 8 -26.70 -25.44 12.96
N ALA A 9 -26.25 -24.38 13.63
CA ALA A 9 -26.26 -23.04 13.05
C ALA A 9 -25.21 -22.96 11.93
N LEU A 10 -25.66 -22.87 10.67
CA LEU A 10 -24.78 -22.45 9.57
C LEU A 10 -24.44 -20.97 9.78
N VAL A 11 -23.20 -20.69 10.18
CA VAL A 11 -22.62 -19.36 10.04
C VAL A 11 -22.35 -19.18 8.54
N ALA A 12 -23.18 -18.39 7.87
CA ALA A 12 -22.87 -17.95 6.51
C ALA A 12 -21.58 -17.12 6.58
N ALA A 13 -20.49 -17.64 6.01
CA ALA A 13 -19.29 -16.87 5.80
C ALA A 13 -19.65 -15.70 4.87
N VAL A 14 -19.66 -14.48 5.39
CA VAL A 14 -19.76 -13.29 4.56
C VAL A 14 -18.46 -13.24 3.75
N ASN A 15 -18.56 -13.54 2.46
CA ASN A 15 -17.45 -13.36 1.53
C ASN A 15 -16.98 -11.91 1.59
N GLY A 16 -15.66 -11.71 1.52
CA GLY A 16 -15.08 -10.37 1.55
C GLY A 16 -15.64 -9.52 0.41
N ALA A 17 -16.15 -8.33 0.72
CA ALA A 17 -16.65 -7.39 -0.29
C ALA A 17 -15.57 -6.34 -0.55
N VAL A 18 -15.08 -6.26 -1.79
CA VAL A 18 -14.24 -5.15 -2.25
C VAL A 18 -15.10 -3.87 -2.20
N ILE A 19 -14.68 -2.91 -1.38
CA ILE A 19 -15.40 -1.64 -1.16
C ILE A 19 -14.72 -0.47 -1.88
N TRP A 20 -13.49 -0.65 -2.33
CA TRP A 20 -12.79 0.25 -3.23
C TRP A 20 -11.74 -0.54 -4.02
N ASP A 21 -11.67 -0.30 -5.33
CA ASP A 21 -10.75 -0.99 -6.24
C ASP A 21 -9.74 -0.01 -6.84
N GLY A 22 -8.47 -0.24 -6.52
CA GLY A 22 -7.33 0.54 -6.99
C GLY A 22 -6.45 -0.21 -8.00
N ARG A 23 -6.89 -1.34 -8.56
CA ARG A 23 -6.04 -2.22 -9.40
C ARG A 23 -5.71 -1.67 -10.80
N PHE A 24 -6.01 -0.40 -11.06
CA PHE A 24 -5.78 0.28 -12.35
C PHE A 24 -6.45 -0.40 -13.55
N ASN A 25 -7.45 -1.26 -13.32
CA ASN A 25 -8.12 -2.05 -14.36
C ASN A 25 -8.95 -1.21 -15.34
N ASP A 26 -9.35 -0.02 -14.91
CA ASP A 26 -10.14 0.96 -15.67
C ASP A 26 -9.27 2.01 -16.37
N PHE A 27 -7.96 1.99 -16.13
CA PHE A 27 -7.02 2.91 -16.77
C PHE A 27 -6.43 2.28 -18.03
N THR A 28 -6.31 3.09 -19.08
CA THR A 28 -5.53 2.77 -20.28
C THR A 28 -4.06 3.11 -20.07
N SER A 29 -3.78 4.18 -19.33
CA SER A 29 -2.42 4.60 -18.96
C SER A 29 -2.44 5.50 -17.72
N ALA A 30 -1.27 5.86 -17.20
CA ALA A 30 -1.16 6.81 -16.09
C ALA A 30 -1.74 8.20 -16.44
N ALA A 31 -1.88 8.54 -17.72
CA ALA A 31 -2.51 9.79 -18.15
C ALA A 31 -3.98 9.93 -17.68
N ASP A 32 -4.66 8.82 -17.39
CA ASP A 32 -6.02 8.83 -16.87
C ASP A 32 -6.13 9.44 -15.47
N LEU A 33 -5.04 9.47 -14.69
CA LEU A 33 -4.96 10.18 -13.40
C LEU A 33 -5.21 11.69 -13.54
N ASN A 34 -4.87 12.28 -14.70
CA ASN A 34 -5.10 13.71 -14.95
C ASN A 34 -6.59 14.07 -15.14
N LYS A 35 -7.49 13.08 -15.20
CA LYS A 35 -8.95 13.33 -15.25
C LYS A 35 -9.50 13.78 -13.90
N TRP A 36 -8.83 13.40 -12.81
CA TRP A 36 -9.16 13.85 -11.47
C TRP A 36 -8.70 15.30 -11.25
N SER A 37 -9.50 16.08 -10.53
CA SER A 37 -9.10 17.37 -9.97
C SER A 37 -9.98 17.71 -8.76
N TRP A 38 -9.60 18.69 -7.96
CA TRP A 38 -10.45 19.19 -6.87
C TRP A 38 -11.84 19.65 -7.34
N GLY A 39 -11.96 20.18 -8.56
CA GLY A 39 -13.24 20.57 -9.16
C GLY A 39 -14.00 19.42 -9.82
N ASN A 40 -13.34 18.28 -10.06
CA ASN A 40 -13.90 17.11 -10.74
C ASN A 40 -13.27 15.82 -10.21
N GLN A 41 -13.73 15.38 -9.04
CA GLN A 41 -13.20 14.26 -8.29
C GLN A 41 -13.67 12.89 -8.84
N VAL A 42 -13.28 12.58 -10.08
CA VAL A 42 -13.62 11.33 -10.78
C VAL A 42 -12.51 10.29 -10.73
N GLY A 43 -12.85 9.03 -11.03
CA GLY A 43 -11.90 7.92 -11.03
C GLY A 43 -11.62 7.37 -9.62
N PRO A 44 -10.76 6.34 -9.51
CA PRO A 44 -10.49 5.64 -8.25
C PRO A 44 -9.42 6.30 -7.39
N TYR A 45 -8.66 7.27 -7.92
CA TYR A 45 -7.53 7.91 -7.23
C TYR A 45 -7.58 9.42 -7.29
N GLN A 46 -7.23 10.05 -6.18
CA GLN A 46 -6.80 11.44 -6.11
C GLN A 46 -5.32 11.51 -6.49
N TYR A 47 -4.97 12.45 -7.36
CA TYR A 47 -3.60 12.66 -7.84
C TYR A 47 -3.23 14.13 -7.73
N TYR A 48 -2.57 14.49 -6.63
CA TYR A 48 -2.09 15.87 -6.40
C TYR A 48 -0.76 15.94 -5.63
N ILE A 49 -0.31 14.84 -5.01
CA ILE A 49 0.96 14.77 -4.28
C ILE A 49 2.02 14.24 -5.23
N HIS A 50 2.55 15.15 -6.04
CA HIS A 50 3.58 14.86 -7.02
C HIS A 50 4.43 16.11 -7.30
N GLY A 51 5.52 15.90 -8.02
CA GLY A 51 6.41 16.97 -8.49
C GLY A 51 5.85 17.81 -9.64
N SER A 52 6.65 18.74 -10.17
CA SER A 52 6.25 19.67 -11.23
C SER A 52 6.19 19.09 -12.65
N GLY A 53 6.64 17.84 -12.83
CA GLY A 53 6.67 17.14 -14.11
C GLY A 53 5.33 16.55 -14.52
N THR A 54 5.27 16.02 -15.74
CA THR A 54 4.11 15.30 -16.26
C THR A 54 3.92 13.97 -15.54
N VAL A 55 2.68 13.45 -15.44
CA VAL A 55 2.39 12.17 -14.76
C VAL A 55 3.27 11.00 -15.19
N ASN A 56 3.62 10.87 -16.48
CA ASN A 56 4.46 9.77 -16.99
C ASN A 56 5.92 9.82 -16.49
N LYS A 57 6.33 10.92 -15.85
CA LYS A 57 7.62 11.04 -15.17
C LYS A 57 7.61 10.32 -13.82
N TYR A 58 6.43 10.16 -13.23
CA TYR A 58 6.24 9.65 -11.87
C TYR A 58 5.49 8.33 -11.83
N ILE A 59 4.56 8.09 -12.75
CA ILE A 59 3.75 6.88 -12.79
C ILE A 59 3.70 6.35 -14.21
N GLU A 60 4.02 5.07 -14.37
CA GLU A 60 3.86 4.32 -15.61
C GLU A 60 3.08 3.03 -15.33
N LEU A 61 2.13 2.69 -16.19
CA LEU A 61 1.35 1.46 -16.06
C LEU A 61 1.79 0.44 -17.11
N SER A 62 1.94 -0.82 -16.69
CA SER A 62 2.30 -1.92 -17.59
C SER A 62 1.91 -3.26 -17.00
N SER A 63 1.57 -4.23 -17.85
CA SER A 63 1.40 -5.64 -17.45
C SER A 63 2.70 -6.25 -16.90
N ALA A 64 3.86 -5.68 -17.23
CA ALA A 64 5.15 -6.10 -16.69
C ALA A 64 5.43 -5.57 -15.27
N TYR A 65 4.58 -4.67 -14.74
CA TYR A 65 4.78 -4.00 -13.46
C TYR A 65 3.89 -4.54 -12.34
N LYS A 66 3.20 -5.68 -12.56
CA LYS A 66 2.40 -6.35 -11.53
C LYS A 66 3.03 -7.64 -11.03
N ASN A 67 2.52 -8.14 -9.90
CA ASN A 67 2.76 -9.50 -9.48
C ASN A 67 2.23 -10.45 -10.57
N PRO A 68 3.06 -11.33 -11.15
CA PRO A 68 2.59 -12.25 -12.19
C PRO A 68 1.53 -13.24 -11.69
N ASN A 69 1.45 -13.47 -10.37
CA ASN A 69 0.43 -14.32 -9.75
C ASN A 69 -0.90 -13.58 -9.49
N ASP A 70 -0.89 -12.25 -9.55
CA ASP A 70 -2.11 -11.46 -9.58
C ASP A 70 -2.71 -11.54 -11.00
N THR A 71 -3.70 -12.42 -11.16
CA THR A 71 -4.38 -12.62 -12.45
C THR A 71 -5.56 -11.66 -12.67
N VAL A 72 -5.92 -10.86 -11.66
CA VAL A 72 -7.08 -9.97 -11.70
C VAL A 72 -6.68 -8.55 -12.12
N SER A 73 -5.53 -8.06 -11.67
CA SER A 73 -4.98 -6.79 -12.15
C SER A 73 -4.49 -6.96 -13.59
N LYS A 74 -4.94 -6.10 -14.51
CA LYS A 74 -4.50 -6.06 -15.91
C LYS A 74 -3.08 -5.52 -16.04
N GLN A 75 -2.72 -4.60 -15.15
CA GLN A 75 -1.44 -3.92 -15.12
C GLN A 75 -1.03 -3.62 -13.69
N GLY A 76 0.26 -3.39 -13.48
CA GLY A 76 0.77 -2.76 -12.27
C GLY A 76 1.25 -1.36 -12.58
N ALA A 77 1.68 -0.65 -11.54
CA ALA A 77 2.15 0.71 -11.62
C ALA A 77 3.59 0.79 -11.12
N LYS A 78 4.47 1.40 -11.92
CA LYS A 78 5.80 1.82 -11.48
C LYS A 78 5.68 3.27 -11.02
N PHE A 79 5.99 3.51 -9.76
CA PHE A 79 6.09 4.81 -9.13
C PHE A 79 7.55 5.22 -9.10
N THR A 80 7.87 6.41 -9.58
CA THR A 80 9.23 6.92 -9.72
C THR A 80 9.39 8.18 -8.87
N LEU A 81 10.35 8.15 -7.96
CA LEU A 81 10.92 9.36 -7.40
C LEU A 81 12.08 9.78 -8.29
N ASP A 82 12.14 11.05 -8.68
CA ASP A 82 13.31 11.64 -9.34
C ASP A 82 13.66 13.00 -8.74
N SER A 83 14.58 13.73 -9.36
CA SER A 83 15.05 15.04 -8.90
C SER A 83 13.98 16.14 -8.90
N THR A 84 12.79 15.88 -9.44
CA THR A 84 11.67 16.83 -9.49
C THR A 84 10.48 16.41 -8.65
N ALA A 85 10.53 15.25 -7.99
CA ALA A 85 9.43 14.68 -7.21
C ALA A 85 9.22 15.40 -5.85
N PHE A 86 9.21 16.74 -5.84
CA PHE A 86 8.99 17.55 -4.65
C PHE A 86 7.64 18.24 -4.73
N TRP A 87 6.76 17.94 -3.79
CA TRP A 87 5.43 18.52 -3.72
C TRP A 87 5.42 19.76 -2.82
N ASN A 88 4.76 20.82 -3.29
CA ASN A 88 4.45 22.01 -2.48
C ASN A 88 5.65 22.64 -1.73
N GLY A 89 6.82 22.68 -2.37
CA GLY A 89 8.04 23.27 -1.79
C GLY A 89 8.64 22.51 -0.61
N GLN A 90 8.18 21.29 -0.33
CA GLN A 90 8.75 20.40 0.69
C GLN A 90 10.15 19.95 0.29
N ASN A 91 10.92 19.48 1.28
CA ASN A 91 12.26 18.90 1.07
C ASN A 91 12.26 17.35 1.06
N MET A 92 11.07 16.73 1.14
CA MET A 92 10.88 15.29 0.97
C MET A 92 10.47 15.00 -0.48
N ARG A 93 11.00 13.90 -1.03
CA ARG A 93 10.56 13.40 -2.34
C ARG A 93 9.28 12.60 -2.17
N ARG A 94 8.26 12.85 -2.99
CA ARG A 94 6.92 12.29 -2.84
C ARG A 94 6.28 11.97 -4.18
N ILE A 95 5.68 10.78 -4.26
CA ILE A 95 4.73 10.39 -5.30
C ILE A 95 3.68 9.50 -4.66
N GLU A 96 2.47 10.03 -4.50
CA GLU A 96 1.41 9.40 -3.71
C GLU A 96 0.06 9.55 -4.40
N LEU A 97 -0.72 8.47 -4.37
CA LEU A 97 -2.13 8.43 -4.74
C LEU A 97 -2.96 8.19 -3.49
N ILE A 98 -4.12 8.83 -3.40
CA ILE A 98 -5.08 8.62 -2.32
C ILE A 98 -6.36 8.02 -2.90
N PRO A 99 -7.05 7.08 -2.23
CA PRO A 99 -8.35 6.61 -2.69
C PRO A 99 -9.35 7.75 -2.94
N GLN A 100 -9.97 7.76 -4.11
CA GLN A 100 -11.14 8.58 -4.42
C GLN A 100 -12.38 7.72 -4.25
N THR A 101 -13.06 7.84 -3.10
CA THR A 101 -14.23 7.00 -2.79
C THR A 101 -15.19 7.69 -1.81
N LYS A 102 -16.42 7.20 -1.78
CA LYS A 102 -17.43 7.50 -0.75
C LYS A 102 -17.71 6.30 0.17
N ALA A 103 -17.07 5.15 -0.11
CA ALA A 103 -17.22 3.96 0.71
C ALA A 103 -16.62 4.18 2.11
N ALA A 104 -17.13 3.45 3.10
CA ALA A 104 -16.68 3.53 4.49
C ALA A 104 -15.34 2.80 4.71
N ILE A 105 -14.29 3.18 3.97
CA ILE A 105 -12.97 2.55 4.04
C ILE A 105 -12.27 2.77 5.39
N ALA A 106 -12.66 3.82 6.12
CA ALA A 106 -12.12 4.17 7.44
C ALA A 106 -13.07 3.79 8.60
N SER A 107 -13.80 2.68 8.49
CA SER A 107 -14.79 2.27 9.50
C SER A 107 -14.82 0.77 9.73
N GLY A 108 -15.14 0.37 10.96
CA GLY A 108 -15.23 -1.05 11.34
C GLY A 108 -13.91 -1.80 11.14
N LYS A 109 -14.00 -3.05 10.69
CA LYS A 109 -12.85 -3.88 10.32
C LYS A 109 -12.70 -3.93 8.80
N THR A 110 -11.55 -3.52 8.30
CA THR A 110 -11.22 -3.40 6.88
C THR A 110 -9.83 -3.97 6.60
N PHE A 111 -9.64 -4.47 5.39
CA PHE A 111 -8.34 -4.95 4.91
C PHE A 111 -7.86 -4.07 3.76
N TYR A 112 -6.68 -3.48 3.93
CA TYR A 112 -6.04 -2.63 2.91
C TYR A 112 -4.97 -3.44 2.21
N HIS A 113 -5.26 -3.89 0.99
CA HIS A 113 -4.39 -4.74 0.19
C HIS A 113 -3.53 -3.92 -0.74
N PHE A 114 -2.27 -4.36 -0.89
CA PHE A 114 -1.38 -3.95 -1.96
C PHE A 114 -0.24 -4.97 -2.07
N SER A 115 0.34 -5.09 -3.25
CA SER A 115 1.60 -5.80 -3.46
C SER A 115 2.67 -4.80 -3.85
N ILE A 116 3.90 -4.99 -3.38
CA ILE A 116 5.03 -4.10 -3.66
C ILE A 116 6.30 -4.89 -4.03
N MET A 117 7.08 -4.37 -4.97
CA MET A 117 8.37 -4.92 -5.38
C MET A 117 9.35 -3.78 -5.73
N ARG A 118 10.64 -4.05 -5.62
CA ARG A 118 11.72 -3.20 -6.14
C ARG A 118 12.61 -3.97 -7.11
N LYS A 119 13.36 -3.26 -7.95
CA LYS A 119 14.43 -3.84 -8.78
C LYS A 119 15.80 -3.36 -8.29
N ASP A 120 16.85 -3.86 -8.94
CA ASP A 120 18.21 -3.32 -8.77
C ASP A 120 18.44 -2.06 -9.61
N THR A 121 17.79 -1.96 -10.77
CA THR A 121 17.71 -0.71 -11.54
C THR A 121 16.86 0.29 -10.77
N ASN A 122 17.39 1.50 -10.57
CA ASN A 122 16.75 2.57 -9.78
C ASN A 122 16.27 2.04 -8.42
N ALA A 123 17.11 1.25 -7.74
CA ALA A 123 16.74 0.68 -6.45
C ALA A 123 16.54 1.80 -5.41
N PRO A 124 15.49 1.69 -4.56
CA PRO A 124 15.31 2.60 -3.44
C PRO A 124 16.54 2.67 -2.55
N SER A 125 16.86 3.85 -2.02
CA SER A 125 18.08 4.04 -1.25
C SER A 125 18.02 3.30 0.09
N VAL A 126 18.97 2.39 0.34
CA VAL A 126 19.15 1.79 1.68
C VAL A 126 19.59 2.82 2.72
N ASN A 127 20.01 4.01 2.30
CA ASN A 127 20.60 5.03 3.17
C ASN A 127 19.62 6.15 3.55
N ARG A 128 18.39 6.14 3.05
CA ARG A 128 17.40 7.18 3.34
C ARG A 128 16.10 6.54 3.82
N GLU A 129 15.39 7.24 4.69
CA GLU A 129 14.13 6.76 5.21
C GLU A 129 13.05 6.93 4.15
N HIS A 130 12.38 5.83 3.85
CA HIS A 130 11.18 5.79 3.04
C HIS A 130 9.98 5.47 3.92
N GLN A 131 8.88 6.17 3.69
CA GLN A 131 7.56 5.92 4.25
C GLN A 131 6.66 5.50 3.09
N ILE A 132 6.07 4.31 3.18
CA ILE A 132 5.45 3.61 2.05
C ILE A 132 4.07 3.12 2.47
N CYS A 133 3.06 3.34 1.62
CA CYS A 133 1.67 2.92 1.86
C CYS A 133 1.14 3.37 3.23
N PHE A 134 1.42 4.62 3.62
CA PHE A 134 1.21 5.13 4.97
C PHE A 134 -0.15 5.84 5.13
N PHE A 135 -0.69 5.86 6.35
CA PHE A 135 -1.73 6.83 6.70
C PHE A 135 -1.10 8.15 7.14
N GLU A 136 -1.77 9.29 6.94
CA GLU A 136 -1.27 10.64 7.31
C GLU A 136 -0.83 10.74 8.78
N SER A 137 -1.49 10.02 9.69
CA SER A 137 -1.13 9.99 11.12
C SER A 137 -0.01 9.00 11.45
N HIS A 138 0.50 8.25 10.46
CA HIS A 138 1.51 7.20 10.59
C HIS A 138 1.17 6.14 11.66
N PHE A 139 -0.12 5.87 11.91
CA PHE A 139 -0.51 4.81 12.85
C PHE A 139 -0.07 3.43 12.35
N THR A 140 -0.02 3.24 11.03
CA THR A 140 0.60 2.09 10.36
C THR A 140 1.16 2.49 9.00
N GLU A 141 2.25 1.86 8.60
CA GLU A 141 2.95 2.10 7.32
C GLU A 141 3.98 0.99 7.08
N LEU A 142 4.51 0.92 5.85
CA LEU A 142 5.81 0.29 5.61
C LEU A 142 6.91 1.36 5.66
N LYS A 143 8.10 0.96 6.10
CA LYS A 143 9.33 1.75 5.96
C LYS A 143 10.46 0.97 5.32
N TYR A 144 11.36 1.68 4.65
CA TYR A 144 12.57 1.12 4.06
C TYR A 144 13.75 2.09 4.18
N GLY A 145 14.96 1.54 4.10
CA GLY A 145 16.20 2.29 4.19
C GLY A 145 16.48 2.76 5.61
N TRP A 146 17.54 3.55 5.76
CA TRP A 146 17.98 4.02 7.07
C TRP A 146 16.93 4.92 7.73
N ILE A 147 16.29 4.43 8.80
CA ILE A 147 15.27 5.16 9.55
C ILE A 147 15.94 6.15 10.51
N SER A 148 15.43 7.38 10.56
CA SER A 148 15.99 8.43 11.41
C SER A 148 16.08 7.99 12.87
N GLY A 149 17.29 8.07 13.42
CA GLY A 149 17.59 7.66 14.80
C GLY A 149 18.04 6.21 14.98
N GLU A 150 18.01 5.37 13.93
CA GLU A 150 18.54 4.01 14.03
C GLU A 150 20.08 3.96 13.87
N GLN A 151 20.69 2.91 14.41
CA GLN A 151 22.14 2.70 14.32
C GLN A 151 22.59 2.37 12.90
N GLY A 152 23.82 2.76 12.54
CA GLY A 152 24.42 2.48 11.24
C GLY A 152 24.12 3.54 10.18
N THR A 153 24.40 3.20 8.92
CA THR A 153 24.24 4.12 7.78
C THR A 153 23.34 3.58 6.68
N SER A 154 22.90 2.33 6.79
CA SER A 154 22.03 1.68 5.80
C SER A 154 21.15 0.63 6.48
N ASN A 155 19.99 0.38 5.89
CA ASN A 155 19.11 -0.69 6.33
C ASN A 155 18.40 -1.32 5.12
N PRO A 156 18.71 -2.59 4.77
CA PRO A 156 18.14 -3.25 3.59
C PRO A 156 16.78 -3.90 3.88
N ASN A 157 16.18 -3.66 5.05
CA ASN A 157 14.94 -4.33 5.43
C ASN A 157 13.71 -3.50 5.05
N LEU A 158 12.71 -4.14 4.44
CA LEU A 158 11.35 -3.66 4.43
C LEU A 158 10.74 -3.93 5.81
N GLN A 159 10.18 -2.90 6.43
CA GLN A 159 9.68 -2.95 7.80
C GLN A 159 8.22 -2.56 7.84
N TRP A 160 7.41 -3.29 8.59
CA TRP A 160 6.06 -2.86 8.91
C TRP A 160 6.04 -2.19 10.29
N MET A 161 5.48 -0.99 10.32
CA MET A 161 5.51 -0.10 11.47
C MET A 161 4.11 0.09 12.07
N THR A 162 4.06 0.25 13.38
CA THR A 162 2.89 0.79 14.09
C THR A 162 3.34 1.86 15.08
N GLY A 163 2.73 3.05 15.00
CA GLY A 163 3.11 4.20 15.85
C GLY A 163 4.62 4.50 15.85
N GLY A 164 5.26 4.41 14.67
CA GLY A 164 6.70 4.62 14.50
C GLY A 164 7.61 3.49 14.98
N LYS A 165 7.07 2.35 15.42
CA LYS A 165 7.86 1.18 15.89
C LYS A 165 7.73 0.00 14.94
N SER A 166 8.86 -0.61 14.61
CA SER A 166 8.91 -1.81 13.77
C SER A 166 8.32 -3.00 14.52
N GLN A 167 7.29 -3.62 13.94
CA GLN A 167 6.64 -4.83 14.48
C GLN A 167 7.05 -6.08 13.68
N TRP A 168 7.47 -5.88 12.43
CA TRP A 168 7.93 -6.94 11.54
C TRP A 168 8.94 -6.37 10.55
N LYS A 169 9.88 -7.19 10.11
CA LYS A 169 10.80 -6.84 9.04
C LYS A 169 11.30 -8.07 8.28
N THR A 170 11.66 -7.85 7.03
CA THR A 170 12.39 -8.81 6.19
C THR A 170 13.37 -8.05 5.29
N GLU A 171 14.40 -8.73 4.79
CA GLU A 171 15.27 -8.14 3.78
C GLU A 171 14.46 -7.89 2.50
N TRP A 172 14.47 -6.66 1.96
CA TRP A 172 13.76 -6.35 0.73
C TRP A 172 14.60 -6.75 -0.48
N LYS A 173 14.39 -7.96 -0.99
CA LYS A 173 15.15 -8.49 -2.13
C LYS A 173 14.61 -7.94 -3.46
N PRO A 174 15.48 -7.72 -4.46
CA PRO A 174 15.02 -7.26 -5.78
C PRO A 174 14.20 -8.35 -6.46
N ASN A 175 13.20 -7.94 -7.24
CA ASN A 175 12.31 -8.81 -8.01
C ASN A 175 11.46 -9.78 -7.17
N VAL A 176 11.39 -9.57 -5.83
CA VAL A 176 10.47 -10.28 -4.95
C VAL A 176 9.23 -9.42 -4.71
N TRP A 177 8.07 -9.95 -5.06
CA TRP A 177 6.79 -9.33 -4.72
C TRP A 177 6.45 -9.63 -3.26
N HIS A 178 6.29 -8.57 -2.46
CA HIS A 178 5.74 -8.64 -1.11
C HIS A 178 4.26 -8.30 -1.19
N ASN A 179 3.40 -9.27 -0.89
CA ASN A 179 1.96 -9.07 -0.83
C ASN A 179 1.61 -8.68 0.61
N VAL A 180 0.81 -7.64 0.77
CA VAL A 180 0.48 -7.06 2.08
C VAL A 180 -1.02 -6.87 2.21
N ALA A 181 -1.54 -7.13 3.41
CA ALA A 181 -2.78 -6.52 3.86
C ALA A 181 -2.66 -5.98 5.28
N TYR A 182 -3.04 -4.72 5.49
CA TYR A 182 -3.26 -4.19 6.83
C TYR A 182 -4.66 -4.60 7.30
N GLU A 183 -4.74 -5.35 8.40
CA GLU A 183 -6.02 -5.66 9.07
C GLU A 183 -6.31 -4.56 10.09
N ILE A 184 -7.15 -3.59 9.72
CA ILE A 184 -7.41 -2.42 10.56
C ILE A 184 -8.78 -2.59 11.20
N ASN A 185 -8.85 -2.45 12.53
CA ASN A 185 -10.11 -2.30 13.25
C ASN A 185 -10.21 -0.88 13.82
N PHE A 186 -10.84 0.01 13.06
CA PHE A 186 -11.01 1.42 13.41
C PHE A 186 -11.79 1.61 14.73
N SER A 187 -12.76 0.74 15.01
CA SER A 187 -13.52 0.78 16.27
C SER A 187 -12.78 0.18 17.46
N GLY A 188 -11.85 -0.74 17.19
CA GLY A 188 -11.08 -1.47 18.20
C GLY A 188 -9.70 -0.86 18.49
N ASN A 189 -9.27 0.15 17.73
CA ASN A 189 -7.94 0.74 17.82
C ASN A 189 -6.81 -0.29 17.70
N THR A 190 -6.93 -1.18 16.72
CA THR A 190 -5.91 -2.20 16.44
C THR A 190 -5.59 -2.33 14.97
N VAL A 191 -4.35 -2.73 14.69
CA VAL A 191 -3.88 -3.07 13.34
C VAL A 191 -3.05 -4.36 13.37
N GLY A 192 -3.39 -5.29 12.49
CA GLY A 192 -2.62 -6.52 12.23
C GLY A 192 -1.95 -6.47 10.85
N PHE A 193 -1.01 -7.38 10.63
CA PHE A 193 -0.23 -7.44 9.39
C PHE A 193 -0.29 -8.83 8.77
N TRP A 194 -0.78 -8.84 7.53
CA TRP A 194 -0.80 -10.00 6.68
C TRP A 194 0.26 -9.84 5.59
N HIS A 195 1.03 -10.90 5.36
CA HIS A 195 2.13 -10.88 4.41
C HIS A 195 2.32 -12.23 3.73
N SER A 196 2.79 -12.20 2.49
CA SER A 196 3.39 -13.32 1.78
C SER A 196 4.35 -12.82 0.69
N GLU A 197 5.08 -13.73 0.05
CA GLU A 197 5.94 -13.42 -1.08
C GLU A 197 5.48 -14.13 -2.35
N GLY A 198 5.75 -13.54 -3.51
CA GLY A 198 5.46 -14.16 -4.80
C GLY A 198 3.97 -14.47 -4.97
N GLY A 199 3.65 -15.74 -5.19
CA GLY A 199 2.26 -16.23 -5.37
C GLY A 199 1.63 -16.85 -4.14
N ASP A 200 2.34 -16.91 -3.01
CA ASP A 200 1.86 -17.58 -1.81
C ASP A 200 0.66 -16.81 -1.21
N PRO A 201 -0.34 -17.52 -0.66
CA PRO A 201 -1.47 -16.86 -0.01
C PRO A 201 -1.02 -16.06 1.22
N LEU A 202 -1.67 -14.93 1.48
CA LEU A 202 -1.42 -14.10 2.66
C LEU A 202 -1.61 -14.92 3.94
N THR A 203 -0.70 -14.74 4.89
CA THR A 203 -0.84 -15.23 6.26
C THR A 203 -0.71 -14.08 7.25
N GLN A 204 -1.40 -14.15 8.39
CA GLN A 204 -1.28 -13.14 9.44
C GLN A 204 0.07 -13.34 10.16
N VAL A 205 1.09 -12.60 9.75
CA VAL A 205 2.43 -12.69 10.32
C VAL A 205 2.58 -11.89 11.61
N VAL A 206 1.72 -10.87 11.83
CA VAL A 206 1.58 -10.20 13.13
C VAL A 206 0.10 -10.05 13.47
N LYS A 207 -0.28 -10.57 14.64
CA LYS A 207 -1.63 -10.41 15.21
C LYS A 207 -1.92 -8.92 15.47
N PRO A 208 -3.20 -8.50 15.51
CA PRO A 208 -3.53 -7.11 15.75
C PRO A 208 -2.90 -6.55 17.04
N VAL A 209 -2.17 -5.45 16.90
CA VAL A 209 -1.59 -4.69 18.02
C VAL A 209 -2.33 -3.36 18.18
N SER A 210 -2.27 -2.77 19.37
CA SER A 210 -2.87 -1.45 19.61
C SER A 210 -2.24 -0.36 18.73
N ALA A 211 -3.08 0.46 18.10
CA ALA A 211 -2.68 1.62 17.32
C ALA A 211 -3.78 2.69 17.35
N SER A 212 -3.41 3.96 17.19
CA SER A 212 -4.36 5.06 17.07
C SER A 212 -4.95 5.11 15.65
N THR A 213 -5.79 4.14 15.30
CA THR A 213 -6.39 3.96 13.97
C THR A 213 -7.43 5.06 13.69
N SER A 214 -6.96 6.27 13.43
CA SER A 214 -7.78 7.42 13.05
C SER A 214 -7.54 7.73 11.58
N SER A 215 -8.60 7.78 10.80
CA SER A 215 -8.59 8.13 9.38
C SER A 215 -9.89 8.83 8.99
N ASN A 216 -9.81 9.75 8.04
CA ASN A 216 -11.00 10.38 7.43
C ASN A 216 -11.40 9.72 6.09
N GLY A 217 -10.76 8.60 5.72
CA GLY A 217 -10.95 7.91 4.44
C GLY A 217 -10.34 8.61 3.22
N GLN A 218 -9.54 9.66 3.43
CA GLN A 218 -8.89 10.46 2.39
C GLN A 218 -7.42 10.75 2.72
N ASP A 219 -6.80 9.85 3.49
CA ASP A 219 -5.50 10.05 4.12
C ASP A 219 -4.63 8.79 4.14
N TRP A 220 -5.00 7.77 3.34
CA TRP A 220 -4.12 6.65 3.03
C TRP A 220 -3.39 6.92 1.72
N HIS A 221 -2.06 6.94 1.80
CA HIS A 221 -1.17 7.30 0.72
C HIS A 221 -0.59 6.04 0.08
N LEU A 222 -1.17 5.58 -1.02
CA LEU A 222 -0.53 4.60 -1.89
C LEU A 222 0.63 5.27 -2.61
N GLY A 223 1.86 4.96 -2.21
CA GLY A 223 3.03 5.55 -2.81
C GLY A 223 4.18 5.63 -1.81
N VAL A 224 5.05 6.60 -2.03
CA VAL A 224 6.31 6.73 -1.29
C VAL A 224 6.62 8.18 -0.98
N LEU A 225 7.01 8.42 0.27
CA LEU A 225 7.71 9.61 0.75
C LEU A 225 9.14 9.21 1.14
N GLU A 226 10.13 9.94 0.66
CA GLU A 226 11.54 9.76 1.06
C GLU A 226 12.07 11.02 1.76
N LEU A 227 12.59 10.83 2.99
CA LEU A 227 13.19 11.92 3.75
C LEU A 227 14.59 12.29 3.21
N PRO A 228 14.97 13.56 3.24
CA PRO A 228 16.33 13.98 2.89
C PRO A 228 17.33 13.49 3.94
N ARG A 229 18.57 13.23 3.51
CA ARG A 229 19.69 12.93 4.41
C ARG A 229 20.95 13.65 3.97
N SER A 230 21.55 14.42 4.88
CA SER A 230 22.82 15.11 4.61
C SER A 230 23.89 14.14 4.14
N GLY A 231 24.58 14.48 3.06
CA GLY A 231 25.62 13.64 2.44
C GLY A 231 25.10 12.58 1.44
N TYR A 232 23.79 12.50 1.22
CA TYR A 232 23.18 11.59 0.24
C TYR A 232 22.38 12.38 -0.79
N SER A 233 22.84 12.38 -2.03
CA SER A 233 22.16 13.02 -3.16
C SER A 233 20.98 12.18 -3.65
N ASP A 234 19.98 12.83 -4.21
CA ASP A 234 18.88 12.14 -4.89
C ASP A 234 19.38 11.32 -6.08
N THR A 235 18.81 10.12 -6.24
CA THR A 235 18.95 9.27 -7.42
C THR A 235 17.57 8.82 -7.86
N ASN A 236 17.37 8.48 -9.13
CA ASN A 236 16.07 7.95 -9.55
C ASN A 236 15.77 6.64 -8.82
N GLU A 237 14.54 6.51 -8.33
CA GLU A 237 14.10 5.35 -7.54
C GLU A 237 12.73 4.87 -8.02
N ASP A 238 12.62 3.58 -8.29
CA ASP A 238 11.43 2.95 -8.85
C ASP A 238 10.83 1.93 -7.87
N PHE A 239 9.52 2.05 -7.67
CA PHE A 239 8.69 1.20 -6.81
C PHE A 239 7.56 0.59 -7.63
N TYR A 240 7.35 -0.72 -7.54
CA TYR A 240 6.37 -1.42 -8.36
C TYR A 240 5.20 -1.86 -7.50
N PHE A 241 3.98 -1.46 -7.85
CA PHE A 241 2.75 -1.75 -7.12
C PHE A 241 1.73 -2.50 -7.97
N SER A 242 0.97 -3.41 -7.37
CA SER A 242 -0.19 -4.07 -7.98
C SER A 242 -1.13 -4.63 -6.91
N GLY A 243 -2.30 -5.16 -7.30
CA GLY A 243 -3.23 -5.79 -6.36
C GLY A 243 -3.72 -4.84 -5.26
N VAL A 244 -3.91 -3.56 -5.59
CA VAL A 244 -4.29 -2.52 -4.63
C VAL A 244 -5.81 -2.43 -4.53
N TYR A 245 -6.37 -2.77 -3.37
CA TYR A 245 -7.81 -2.66 -3.12
C TYR A 245 -8.11 -2.66 -1.63
N ILE A 246 -9.34 -2.32 -1.26
CA ILE A 246 -9.81 -2.36 0.13
C ILE A 246 -11.05 -3.23 0.19
N GLU A 247 -11.08 -4.16 1.15
CA GLU A 247 -12.23 -5.03 1.38
C GLU A 247 -12.66 -5.05 2.85
N THR A 248 -13.86 -5.59 3.07
CA THR A 248 -14.44 -5.83 4.41
C THR A 248 -14.91 -7.27 4.51
N GLY A 249 -15.18 -7.77 5.72
CA GLY A 249 -15.67 -9.13 5.93
C GLY A 249 -14.55 -10.12 6.24
N THR A 250 -14.52 -11.24 5.52
CA THR A 250 -13.42 -12.22 5.58
C THR A 250 -12.33 -11.83 4.60
N ILE A 251 -11.06 -11.83 5.06
CA ILE A 251 -9.93 -11.50 4.21
C ILE A 251 -9.79 -12.49 3.04
N THR A 252 -9.53 -11.97 1.85
CA THR A 252 -9.07 -12.68 0.68
C THR A 252 -7.56 -12.87 0.77
N THR A 253 -7.13 -14.12 0.98
CA THR A 253 -5.69 -14.43 1.09
C THR A 253 -5.05 -14.74 -0.24
N ALA A 254 -5.83 -15.08 -1.27
CA ALA A 254 -5.32 -15.37 -2.61
C ALA A 254 -4.80 -14.09 -3.29
N ILE A 255 -3.66 -14.20 -3.97
CA ILE A 255 -3.03 -13.06 -4.65
C ILE A 255 -3.83 -12.65 -5.88
N GLY A 256 -4.01 -11.33 -6.03
CA GLY A 256 -4.89 -10.69 -7.00
C GLY A 256 -6.29 -10.36 -6.48
N GLY A 257 -6.69 -10.96 -5.36
CA GLY A 257 -7.96 -10.68 -4.70
C GLY A 257 -9.17 -11.28 -5.42
N PRO A 258 -10.39 -10.90 -5.01
CA PRO A 258 -11.62 -11.31 -5.68
C PRO A 258 -11.67 -10.80 -7.13
N ALA A 259 -12.50 -11.40 -7.98
CA ALA A 259 -12.72 -10.90 -9.33
C ALA A 259 -13.10 -9.39 -9.31
N ALA A 260 -12.49 -8.62 -10.21
CA ALA A 260 -12.75 -7.20 -10.40
C ALA A 260 -14.02 -6.97 -11.22
#